data_AF-A0A3B9IKX8-F1
#
_entry.id   AF-A0A3B9IKX8-F1
#
_cell.length_a   1.000
_cell.length_b   1.000
_cell.length_c   1.000
_cell.angle_alpha   90.00
_cell.angle_beta   90.00
_cell.angle_gamma   90.00
#
_symmetry.space_group_name_H-M   'P 1'
#
loop_
_entity.id
_entity.type
_entity.pdbx_description
1 polymer ?
#
loop_
_entity_poly.entity_id
_entity_poly.type
_entity_poly.pdbx_seq_one_letter_code
_entity_poly.pdbx_strand_id
1 'polypeptide(L)'
;RGIFNGRVHVLPGAIGTDAEMSSRNLLASREAEILPKPELEIHADEVKCAHGATVGAISEQELFYLRSRGLDAAEGRRILT
;
A
#
# COMPACT_ATOMS: atom_id res chain seq x y z
N ARG A 1 14.84 1.16 -0.16
CA ARG A 1 14.24 -0.19 -0.10
C ARG A 1 13.32 -0.28 1.10
N GLY A 2 12.04 -0.55 0.90
CA GLY A 2 11.04 -0.79 1.95
C GLY A 2 10.64 -2.26 2.01
N ILE A 3 10.20 -2.70 3.18
CA ILE A 3 9.71 -4.06 3.41
C ILE A 3 8.42 -3.93 4.21
N PHE A 4 7.36 -4.58 3.75
CA PHE A 4 6.13 -4.75 4.52
C PHE A 4 5.87 -6.25 4.63
N ASN A 5 5.79 -6.76 5.85
CA ASN A 5 5.41 -8.15 6.09
C ASN A 5 4.31 -8.14 7.14
N GLY A 6 3.10 -8.49 6.73
CA GLY A 6 1.93 -8.51 7.58
C GLY A 6 1.28 -9.88 7.51
N ARG A 7 0.91 -10.44 8.66
CA ARG A 7 0.19 -11.71 8.71
C ARG A 7 -0.99 -11.60 9.65
N VAL A 8 -2.16 -12.05 9.19
CA VAL A 8 -3.34 -12.25 10.04
C VAL A 8 -3.51 -13.75 10.25
N HIS A 9 -3.59 -14.16 11.52
CA HIS A 9 -3.99 -15.52 11.90
C HIS A 9 -5.42 -15.49 12.43
N VAL A 10 -6.29 -16.29 11.81
CA VAL A 10 -7.65 -16.55 12.31
C VAL A 10 -7.65 -17.94 12.91
N LEU A 11 -7.77 -18.01 14.23
CA LEU A 11 -7.71 -19.26 14.99
C LEU A 11 -8.99 -20.09 14.82
N PRO A 12 -8.93 -21.42 15.03
CA PRO A 12 -10.13 -22.25 15.05
C PRO A 12 -11.19 -21.72 16.02
N GLY A 13 -12.45 -21.67 15.59
CA GLY A 13 -13.57 -21.17 16.39
C GLY A 13 -13.72 -19.64 16.42
N ALA A 14 -12.86 -18.89 15.71
CA ALA A 14 -12.99 -17.43 15.56
C ALA A 14 -14.09 -17.03 14.55
N ILE A 15 -15.31 -17.54 14.78
CA ILE A 15 -16.50 -17.30 13.95
C ILE A 15 -16.83 -15.81 13.94
N GLY A 16 -17.19 -15.29 12.77
CA GLY A 16 -17.55 -13.89 12.58
C GLY A 16 -16.37 -12.93 12.52
N THR A 17 -15.13 -13.43 12.42
CA THR A 17 -13.95 -12.59 12.21
C THR A 17 -14.10 -11.76 10.94
N ASP A 18 -13.90 -10.45 11.06
CA ASP A 18 -13.81 -9.50 9.96
C ASP A 18 -12.43 -8.82 10.00
N ALA A 19 -11.60 -9.09 9.00
CA ALA A 19 -10.21 -8.63 8.95
C ALA A 19 -9.83 -8.09 7.57
N GLU A 20 -9.31 -6.87 7.52
CA GLU A 20 -8.81 -6.25 6.31
C GLU A 20 -7.35 -5.79 6.46
N MET A 21 -6.53 -6.06 5.44
CA MET A 21 -5.15 -5.56 5.37
C MET A 21 -4.93 -4.81 4.06
N SER A 22 -4.54 -3.53 4.16
CA SER A 22 -4.20 -2.71 2.99
C SER A 22 -2.78 -2.19 3.07
N SER A 23 -1.95 -2.54 2.09
CA SER A 23 -0.59 -2.03 1.90
C SER A 23 -0.56 -1.17 0.64
N ARG A 24 -0.44 0.16 0.81
CA ARG A 24 -0.35 1.11 -0.30
C ARG A 24 1.03 1.73 -0.33
N ASN A 25 1.78 1.47 -1.39
CA ASN A 25 3.20 1.82 -1.46
C ASN A 25 3.46 2.76 -2.64
N LEU A 26 4.22 3.81 -2.39
CA LEU A 26 4.63 4.79 -3.40
C LEU A 26 6.15 4.81 -3.53
N LEU A 27 6.66 4.57 -4.73
CA LEU A 27 8.07 4.64 -5.07
C LEU A 27 8.43 6.11 -5.36
N ALA A 28 9.27 6.69 -4.50
CA ALA A 28 9.69 8.10 -4.60
C ALA A 28 10.75 8.36 -5.68
N SER A 29 11.47 7.32 -6.13
CA SER A 29 12.48 7.37 -7.19
C SER A 29 12.50 6.08 -8.01
N ARG A 30 13.30 6.04 -9.08
CA ARG A 30 13.43 4.86 -9.96
C ARG A 30 14.22 3.73 -9.31
N GLU A 31 15.09 4.07 -8.36
CA GLU A 31 15.94 3.16 -7.60
C GLU A 31 15.25 2.68 -6.31
N ALA A 32 14.06 3.22 -6.00
CA ALA A 32 13.27 2.78 -4.86
C ALA A 32 12.66 1.40 -5.14
N GLU A 33 12.72 0.55 -4.12
CA GLU A 33 12.16 -0.80 -4.13
C GLU A 33 11.28 -0.99 -2.90
N ILE A 34 10.23 -1.79 -3.03
CA ILE A 34 9.43 -2.27 -1.90
C ILE A 34 9.05 -3.73 -2.07
N LEU A 35 9.08 -4.48 -0.97
CA LEU A 35 8.68 -5.88 -0.91
C LEU A 35 7.48 -6.02 0.06
N PRO A 36 6.24 -5.81 -0.42
CA PRO A 36 5.05 -6.06 0.38
C PRO A 36 4.67 -7.54 0.36
N LYS A 37 4.49 -8.11 1.55
CA LYS A 37 4.10 -9.49 1.79
C LYS A 37 2.94 -9.54 2.81
N PRO A 38 1.71 -9.25 2.38
CA PRO A 38 0.52 -9.56 3.17
C PRO A 38 0.22 -11.07 3.12
N GLU A 39 -0.08 -11.67 4.26
CA GLU A 39 -0.37 -13.09 4.43
C GLU A 39 -1.65 -13.24 5.28
N LEU A 40 -2.50 -14.20 4.91
CA LEU A 40 -3.63 -14.65 5.73
C LEU A 40 -3.45 -16.13 6.03
N GLU A 41 -3.58 -16.50 7.29
CA GLU A 41 -3.64 -17.88 7.74
C GLU A 41 -4.96 -18.10 8.48
N ILE A 42 -5.92 -18.75 7.83
CA ILE A 42 -7.31 -18.82 8.28
C ILE A 42 -7.68 -20.27 8.61
N HIS A 43 -8.05 -20.51 9.86
CA HIS A 43 -8.45 -21.82 10.39
C HIS A 43 -9.89 -21.85 10.92
N ALA A 44 -10.72 -20.86 10.55
CA ALA A 44 -12.14 -20.80 10.93
C ALA A 44 -13.02 -20.52 9.70
N ASP A 45 -14.22 -21.11 9.73
CA ASP A 45 -15.30 -20.84 8.78
C ASP A 45 -16.14 -19.63 9.22
N GLU A 46 -17.02 -19.14 8.34
CA GLU A 46 -17.87 -17.95 8.59
C GLU A 46 -17.07 -16.68 8.94
N VAL A 47 -16.06 -16.38 8.13
CA VAL A 47 -15.22 -15.19 8.29
C VAL A 47 -15.23 -14.33 7.02
N LYS A 48 -14.92 -13.04 7.19
CA LYS A 48 -14.61 -12.11 6.12
C LYS A 48 -13.17 -11.69 6.29
N CYS A 49 -12.31 -12.05 5.34
CA CYS A 49 -10.92 -11.65 5.40
C CYS A 49 -10.48 -11.19 4.02
N ALA A 50 -9.80 -10.05 3.97
CA ALA A 50 -9.25 -9.49 2.73
C ALA A 50 -7.85 -8.95 2.97
N HIS A 51 -7.00 -9.06 1.96
CA HIS A 51 -5.74 -8.33 1.91
C HIS A 51 -5.51 -7.76 0.50
N GLY A 52 -4.85 -6.61 0.45
CA GLY A 52 -4.50 -5.94 -0.80
C GLY A 52 -3.17 -5.22 -0.67
N ALA A 53 -2.34 -5.31 -1.71
CA ALA A 53 -1.10 -4.56 -1.81
C ALA A 53 -1.03 -3.86 -3.17
N THR A 54 -0.80 -2.55 -3.17
CA THR A 54 -0.54 -1.76 -4.37
C THR A 54 0.85 -1.14 -4.29
N VAL A 55 1.50 -1.04 -5.45
CA VAL A 55 2.77 -0.35 -5.63
C VAL A 55 2.62 0.57 -6.84
N GLY A 56 2.84 1.86 -6.62
CA GLY A 56 2.82 2.87 -7.67
C GLY A 56 4.05 3.77 -7.59
N ALA A 57 4.26 4.60 -8.62
CA ALA A 57 5.26 5.66 -8.62
C ALA A 57 4.56 7.02 -8.65
N ILE A 58 5.30 8.09 -8.34
CA ILE A 58 4.79 9.46 -8.49
C ILE A 58 4.37 9.67 -9.95
N SER A 59 3.15 10.16 -10.16
CA SER A 59 2.64 10.44 -11.50
C SER A 59 3.35 11.66 -12.09
N GLU A 60 4.07 11.44 -13.19
CA GLU A 60 4.73 12.53 -13.91
C GLU A 60 3.72 13.50 -14.56
N GLN A 61 2.51 13.04 -14.87
CA GLN A 61 1.45 13.90 -15.40
C GLN A 61 0.87 14.83 -14.32
N GLU A 62 0.67 14.32 -13.10
CA GLU A 62 0.23 15.15 -11.96
C GLU A 62 1.34 16.13 -11.55
N LEU A 63 2.60 15.67 -11.54
CA LEU A 63 3.74 16.53 -11.26
C LEU A 63 3.88 17.63 -12.33
N PHE A 64 3.71 17.28 -13.60
CA PHE A 64 3.68 18.26 -14.69
C PHE A 64 2.55 19.27 -14.51
N TYR A 65 1.35 18.82 -14.14
CA TYR A 65 0.23 19.70 -13.87
C TYR A 65 0.53 20.68 -12.74
N LEU A 66 1.07 20.21 -11.60
CA LEU A 66 1.46 21.07 -10.48
C LEU A 66 2.54 22.08 -10.88
N ARG A 67 3.53 21.66 -11.66
CA ARG A 67 4.57 22.56 -12.17
C ARG A 67 4.02 23.63 -13.12
N SER A 68 3.02 23.29 -13.93
CA SER A 68 2.33 24.26 -14.78
C SER A 68 1.59 25.35 -13.99
N ARG A 69 1.34 25.12 -12.69
CA ARG A 69 0.70 26.07 -11.76
C ARG A 69 1.70 26.88 -10.92
N GLY A 70 2.99 26.86 -11.29
CA GLY A 70 4.03 27.68 -10.66
C GLY A 70 4.76 27.01 -9.50
N LEU A 71 4.45 25.75 -9.19
CA LEU A 71 5.18 24.99 -8.19
C LEU A 71 6.50 24.47 -8.78
N ASP A 72 7.58 24.53 -8.00
CA ASP A 72 8.79 23.83 -8.38
C ASP A 72 8.61 22.31 -8.25
N ALA A 73 9.54 21.54 -8.83
CA ALA A 73 9.45 20.09 -8.83
C ALA A 73 9.54 19.47 -7.42
N ALA A 74 10.24 20.12 -6.49
CA ALA A 74 10.37 19.63 -5.13
C ALA A 74 9.06 19.83 -4.36
N GLU A 75 8.43 21.00 -4.50
CA GLU A 75 7.14 21.30 -3.91
C GLU A 75 6.03 20.45 -4.50
N GLY A 76 6.01 20.27 -5.82
CA GLY A 76 5.08 19.38 -6.49
C GLY A 76 5.19 17.93 -6.01
N ARG A 77 6.42 17.42 -5.84
CA ARG A 77 6.64 16.07 -5.30
C ARG A 77 6.16 15.94 -3.85
N ARG A 78 6.41 16.96 -3.00
CA ARG A 78 5.92 16.99 -1.61
C ARG A 78 4.39 16.92 -1.50
N ILE A 79 3.66 17.43 -2.49
CA ILE A 79 2.19 17.38 -2.51
C ILE A 79 1.67 15.99 -2.92
N LEU A 80 2.42 15.26 -3.76
CA LEU A 80 2.02 13.96 -4.31
C LEU A 80 2.41 12.75 -3.43
N THR A 81 3.07 12.99 -2.30
CA THR A 81 3.58 11.95 -1.38
C THR A 81 3.04 12.17 0.02
#